data_AF-A0A1Z5KZX8-F1
#
_entry.id   AF-A0A1Z5KZX8-F1
#
_cell.length_a   1.000
_cell.length_b   1.000
_cell.length_c   1.000
_cell.angle_alpha   90.00
_cell.angle_beta   90.00
_cell.angle_gamma   90.00
#
_symmetry.space_group_name_H-M   'P 1'
#
loop_
_entity.id
_entity.type
_entity.pdbx_description
1 polymer ?
#
loop_
_entity_poly.entity_id
_entity_poly.type
_entity_poly.pdbx_seq_one_letter_code
_entity_poly.pdbx_strand_id
1 'polypeptide(L)'
;MSVYLRLFNHLCRAKHMEYVATAAWIMTRALLDGDSRDMLSELRAIFEQVLRFKEVQDEIFAGALKEIDARAAEKKHPTVKVSRPSFANTVWKSQASLKLISDSYERFVQHFLLSLANQSDGDLQGLGLRLDFSEYYKRQNSQLRTSMTFQNMRHASRMSLL
;
A
#
# COMPACT_ATOMS: atom_id res chain seq x y z
N MET A 1 -48.00 -31.30 0.58
CA MET A 1 -46.58 -31.41 1.03
C MET A 1 -45.54 -30.99 -0.03
N SER A 2 -45.71 -31.34 -1.32
CA SER A 2 -44.76 -31.00 -2.41
C SER A 2 -44.57 -29.49 -2.69
N VAL A 3 -45.58 -28.65 -2.48
CA VAL A 3 -45.51 -27.20 -2.77
C VAL A 3 -44.64 -26.46 -1.75
N TYR A 4 -44.77 -26.80 -0.46
CA TYR A 4 -43.96 -26.22 0.61
C TYR A 4 -42.47 -26.54 0.46
N LEU A 5 -42.12 -27.78 0.11
CA LEU A 5 -40.73 -28.16 -0.16
C LEU A 5 -40.15 -27.40 -1.36
N ARG A 6 -40.95 -27.15 -2.41
CA ARG A 6 -40.54 -26.33 -3.55
C ARG A 6 -40.33 -24.87 -3.17
N LEU A 7 -41.25 -24.28 -2.41
CA LEU A 7 -41.13 -22.91 -1.88
C LEU A 7 -39.91 -22.75 -0.98
N PHE A 8 -39.69 -23.69 -0.05
CA PHE A 8 -38.53 -23.69 0.83
C PHE A 8 -37.22 -23.81 0.05
N ASN A 9 -37.15 -24.70 -0.94
CA ASN A 9 -35.96 -24.84 -1.78
C ASN A 9 -35.69 -23.55 -2.59
N HIS A 10 -36.72 -22.91 -3.15
CA HIS A 10 -36.58 -21.61 -3.81
C HIS A 10 -36.12 -20.50 -2.86
N LEU A 11 -36.69 -20.42 -1.65
CA LEU A 11 -36.29 -19.46 -0.63
C LEU A 11 -34.84 -19.67 -0.17
N CYS A 12 -34.43 -20.91 0.08
CA CYS A 12 -33.05 -21.24 0.42
C CYS A 12 -32.08 -20.90 -0.72
N ARG A 13 -32.44 -21.21 -1.98
CA ARG A 13 -31.64 -20.82 -3.15
C ARG A 13 -31.53 -19.30 -3.29
N ALA A 14 -32.63 -18.57 -3.12
CA ALA A 14 -32.63 -17.11 -3.19
C ALA A 14 -31.74 -16.51 -2.10
N LYS A 15 -31.87 -16.99 -0.86
CA LYS A 15 -31.04 -16.50 0.24
C LYS A 15 -29.56 -16.84 0.05
N HIS A 16 -29.26 -18.04 -0.44
CA HIS A 16 -27.91 -18.43 -0.79
C HIS A 16 -27.33 -17.55 -1.91
N MET A 17 -28.11 -17.23 -2.94
CA MET A 17 -27.66 -16.31 -4.00
C MET A 17 -27.37 -14.91 -3.47
N GLU A 18 -28.20 -14.39 -2.57
CA GLU A 18 -27.96 -13.12 -1.89
C GLU A 18 -26.63 -13.13 -1.14
N TYR A 19 -26.39 -14.17 -0.32
CA TYR A 19 -25.11 -14.34 0.40
C TYR A 19 -23.91 -14.43 -0.54
N VAL A 20 -24.02 -15.21 -1.62
CA VAL A 20 -22.93 -15.35 -2.61
C VAL A 20 -22.66 -14.01 -3.30
N ALA A 21 -23.69 -13.25 -3.66
CA ALA A 21 -23.55 -11.92 -4.25
C ALA A 21 -22.90 -10.93 -3.29
N THR A 22 -23.32 -10.91 -2.02
CA THR A 22 -22.68 -10.09 -0.98
C THR A 22 -21.22 -10.48 -0.77
N ALA A 23 -20.92 -11.77 -0.72
CA ALA A 23 -19.55 -12.25 -0.56
C ALA A 23 -18.66 -11.82 -1.75
N ALA A 24 -19.14 -11.97 -2.99
CA ALA A 24 -18.41 -11.52 -4.17
C ALA A 24 -18.13 -10.00 -4.13
N TRP A 25 -19.14 -9.20 -3.75
CA TRP A 25 -18.99 -7.76 -3.61
C TRP A 25 -17.97 -7.35 -2.53
N ILE A 26 -17.98 -8.05 -1.38
CA ILE A 26 -16.96 -7.84 -0.34
C ILE A 26 -15.58 -8.21 -0.86
N MET A 27 -15.44 -9.33 -1.57
CA MET A 27 -14.15 -9.77 -2.11
C MET A 27 -13.57 -8.74 -3.08
N THR A 28 -14.37 -8.22 -4.01
CA THR A 28 -13.92 -7.18 -4.95
C THR A 28 -13.44 -5.92 -4.24
N ARG A 29 -14.19 -5.44 -3.25
CA ARG A 29 -13.83 -4.23 -2.51
C ARG A 29 -12.66 -4.39 -1.55
N ALA A 30 -12.41 -5.63 -1.11
CA ALA A 30 -11.22 -5.99 -0.36
C ALA A 30 -10.02 -6.31 -1.28
N LEU A 31 -10.16 -6.16 -2.60
CA LEU A 31 -9.15 -6.52 -3.61
C LEU A 31 -8.81 -8.02 -3.63
N LEU A 32 -9.67 -8.89 -3.09
CA LEU A 32 -9.45 -10.33 -2.96
C LEU A 32 -10.00 -11.15 -4.14
N ASP A 33 -10.59 -10.49 -5.12
CA ASP A 33 -11.08 -11.11 -6.34
C ASP A 33 -9.96 -11.32 -7.37
N GLY A 34 -10.27 -12.09 -8.43
CA GLY A 34 -9.29 -12.48 -9.44
C GLY A 34 -8.73 -11.30 -10.23
N ASP A 35 -9.54 -10.28 -10.48
CA ASP A 35 -9.20 -9.12 -11.31
C ASP A 35 -8.32 -8.11 -10.55
N SER A 36 -8.30 -8.20 -9.21
CA SER A 36 -7.50 -7.34 -8.33
C SER A 36 -6.09 -7.86 -8.03
N ARG A 37 -5.66 -8.96 -8.65
CA ARG A 37 -4.34 -9.59 -8.37
C ARG A 37 -3.16 -8.66 -8.62
N ASP A 38 -3.20 -7.86 -9.67
CA ASP A 38 -2.13 -6.92 -9.98
C ASP A 38 -2.06 -5.81 -8.93
N MET A 39 -3.21 -5.28 -8.51
CA MET A 39 -3.30 -4.29 -7.41
C MET A 39 -2.81 -4.87 -6.07
N LEU A 40 -3.12 -6.13 -5.76
CA LEU A 40 -2.58 -6.80 -4.58
C LEU A 40 -1.07 -6.99 -4.66
N SER A 41 -0.53 -7.29 -5.85
CA SER A 41 0.90 -7.40 -6.08
C SER A 41 1.61 -6.06 -5.82
N GLU A 42 1.03 -4.97 -6.29
CA GLU A 42 1.51 -3.61 -6.03
C GLU A 42 1.42 -3.25 -4.53
N LEU A 43 0.30 -3.56 -3.89
CA LEU A 43 0.13 -3.34 -2.45
C LEU A 43 1.17 -4.14 -1.65
N ARG A 44 1.44 -5.38 -2.04
CA ARG A 44 2.51 -6.21 -1.46
C ARG A 44 3.87 -5.56 -1.67
N ALA A 45 4.16 -5.03 -2.86
CA ALA A 45 5.42 -4.34 -3.16
C ALA A 45 5.59 -3.07 -2.31
N ILE A 46 4.51 -2.32 -2.09
CA ILE A 46 4.48 -1.16 -1.17
C ILE A 46 4.87 -1.59 0.24
N PHE A 47 4.22 -2.64 0.79
CA PHE A 47 4.56 -3.16 2.11
C PHE A 47 6.00 -3.67 2.20
N GLU A 48 6.50 -4.30 1.14
CA GLU A 48 7.90 -4.74 1.08
C GLU A 48 8.87 -3.56 1.17
N GLN A 49 8.56 -2.41 0.56
CA GLN A 49 9.36 -1.20 0.73
C GLN A 49 9.29 -0.64 2.15
N VAL A 50 8.13 -0.71 2.81
CA VAL A 50 7.99 -0.31 4.23
C VAL A 50 8.85 -1.19 5.13
N LEU A 51 8.89 -2.50 4.87
CA LEU A 51 9.77 -3.42 5.61
C LEU A 51 11.25 -3.12 5.37
N ARG A 52 11.66 -2.90 4.11
CA ARG A 52 13.05 -2.48 3.80
C ARG A 52 13.43 -1.16 4.48
N PHE A 53 12.51 -0.20 4.52
CA PHE A 53 12.73 1.05 5.23
C PHE A 53 12.99 0.80 6.73
N LYS A 54 12.18 -0.06 7.35
CA LYS A 54 12.36 -0.44 8.75
C LYS A 54 13.72 -1.10 8.99
N GLU A 55 14.15 -2.02 8.12
CA GLU A 55 15.46 -2.67 8.24
C GLU A 55 16.61 -1.66 8.23
N VAL A 56 16.58 -0.71 7.28
CA VAL A 56 17.58 0.37 7.20
C VAL A 56 17.53 1.27 8.45
N GLN A 57 16.33 1.54 8.95
CA GLN A 57 16.14 2.31 10.18
C GLN A 57 16.75 1.58 11.39
N ASP A 58 16.50 0.28 11.53
CA ASP A 58 17.05 -0.56 12.61
C ASP A 58 18.59 -0.61 12.55
N GLU A 59 19.17 -0.72 11.34
CA GLU A 59 20.63 -0.68 11.14
C GLU A 59 21.25 0.66 11.57
N ILE A 60 20.65 1.79 11.19
CA ILE A 60 21.13 3.12 11.60
C ILE A 60 21.05 3.26 13.11
N PHE A 61 19.93 2.88 13.73
CA PHE A 61 19.77 3.00 15.18
C PHE A 61 20.75 2.12 15.94
N ALA A 62 20.95 0.86 15.52
CA ALA A 62 21.93 -0.02 16.12
C ALA A 62 23.36 0.53 15.96
N GLY A 63 23.68 1.10 14.80
CA GLY A 63 24.95 1.78 14.56
C GLY A 63 25.15 3.00 15.45
N ALA A 64 24.11 3.81 15.62
CA ALA A 64 24.13 5.01 16.44
C ALA A 64 24.31 4.69 17.93
N LEU A 65 23.62 3.66 18.44
CA LEU A 65 23.79 3.22 19.82
C LEU A 65 25.23 2.76 20.10
N LYS A 66 25.82 1.96 19.20
CA LYS A 66 27.22 1.54 19.31
C LYS A 66 28.18 2.73 19.32
N GLU A 67 27.93 3.74 18.50
CA GLU A 67 28.73 4.98 18.44
C GLU A 67 28.60 5.80 19.74
N ILE A 68 27.40 5.90 20.31
CA ILE A 68 27.16 6.58 21.58
C ILE A 68 27.91 5.87 22.72
N ASP A 69 27.81 4.55 22.81
CA ASP A 69 28.51 3.74 23.82
C ASP A 69 30.02 3.84 23.68
N ALA A 70 30.52 3.81 22.44
CA ALA A 70 31.92 4.05 22.10
C ALA A 70 32.42 5.41 22.62
N ARG A 71 31.67 6.49 22.38
CA ARG A 71 32.03 7.83 22.86
C ARG A 71 31.99 7.93 24.38
N ALA A 72 31.03 7.26 25.02
CA ALA A 72 30.97 7.18 26.48
C ALA A 72 32.18 6.45 27.07
N ALA A 73 32.65 5.37 26.41
CA ALA A 73 33.85 4.64 26.81
C ALA A 73 35.14 5.44 26.59
N GLU A 74 35.28 6.13 25.46
CA GLU A 74 36.43 7.01 25.18
C GLU A 74 36.55 8.14 26.21
N LYS A 75 35.41 8.72 26.64
CA LYS A 75 35.39 9.73 27.70
C LYS A 75 35.85 9.17 29.06
N LYS A 76 35.61 7.89 29.33
CA LYS A 76 36.08 7.21 30.56
C LYS A 76 37.55 6.77 30.46
N HIS A 77 38.03 6.41 29.27
CA HIS A 77 39.38 5.91 29.03
C HIS A 77 40.01 6.58 27.79
N PRO A 78 40.68 7.73 27.93
CA PRO A 78 41.20 8.53 26.81
C PRO A 78 42.30 7.83 25.99
N THR A 79 42.85 6.72 26.47
CA THR A 79 43.89 5.94 25.79
C THR A 79 43.33 4.97 24.73
N VAL A 80 42.02 4.68 24.76
CA VAL A 80 41.38 3.79 23.79
C VAL A 80 40.89 4.59 22.59
N LYS A 81 41.65 4.58 21.48
CA LYS A 81 41.19 5.15 20.20
C LYS A 81 40.08 4.27 19.63
N VAL A 82 38.84 4.75 19.66
CA VAL A 82 37.73 4.05 19.03
C VAL A 82 37.77 4.26 17.51
N SER A 83 37.56 3.19 16.74
CA SER A 83 37.49 3.23 15.29
C SER A 83 36.17 3.88 14.82
N ARG A 84 36.23 5.16 14.46
CA ARG A 84 35.11 6.01 14.01
C ARG A 84 34.60 5.84 12.56
N PRO A 85 35.35 5.29 11.58
CA PRO A 85 34.86 5.25 10.19
C PRO A 85 33.66 4.32 9.99
N SER A 86 33.36 3.42 10.95
CA SER A 86 32.26 2.47 10.82
C SER A 86 30.88 3.13 10.80
N PHE A 87 30.61 4.10 11.69
CA PHE A 87 29.28 4.72 11.74
C PHE A 87 29.03 5.66 10.57
N ALA A 88 30.03 6.46 10.19
CA ALA A 88 29.91 7.33 9.01
C ALA A 88 29.59 6.52 7.75
N ASN A 89 30.26 5.36 7.55
CA ASN A 89 29.97 4.46 6.44
C ASN A 89 28.54 3.89 6.49
N THR A 90 28.03 3.52 7.68
CA THR A 90 26.64 3.11 7.85
C THR A 90 25.68 4.22 7.41
N VAL A 91 25.88 5.45 7.87
CA VAL A 91 25.03 6.60 7.48
C VAL A 91 25.01 6.81 5.98
N TRP A 92 26.17 6.80 5.32
CA TRP A 92 26.25 6.97 3.85
C TRP A 92 25.53 5.86 3.09
N LYS A 93 25.73 4.59 3.50
CA LYS A 93 25.03 3.45 2.90
C LYS A 93 23.52 3.57 3.10
N SER A 94 23.08 3.87 4.31
CA SER A 94 21.67 4.02 4.62
C SER A 94 21.05 5.19 3.85
N GLN A 95 21.75 6.30 3.65
CA GLN A 95 21.26 7.41 2.83
C GLN A 95 20.99 6.99 1.38
N ALA A 96 21.90 6.21 0.78
CA ALA A 96 21.69 5.68 -0.57
C ALA A 96 20.51 4.70 -0.61
N SER A 97 20.42 3.78 0.35
CA SER A 97 19.31 2.82 0.45
C SER A 97 17.97 3.52 0.65
N LEU A 98 17.89 4.53 1.53
CA LEU A 98 16.68 5.31 1.77
C LEU A 98 16.19 6.02 0.52
N LYS A 99 17.12 6.55 -0.31
CA LYS A 99 16.76 7.16 -1.58
C LYS A 99 16.14 6.14 -2.55
N LEU A 100 16.77 4.96 -2.69
CA LEU A 100 16.25 3.90 -3.55
C LEU A 100 14.89 3.37 -3.08
N ILE A 101 14.71 3.22 -1.75
CA ILE A 101 13.45 2.81 -1.14
C ILE A 101 12.37 3.86 -1.39
N SER A 102 12.68 5.15 -1.17
CA SER A 102 11.75 6.25 -1.42
C SER A 102 11.29 6.29 -2.88
N ASP A 103 12.22 6.25 -3.83
CA ASP A 103 11.90 6.28 -5.26
C ASP A 103 11.06 5.06 -5.67
N SER A 104 11.33 3.89 -5.08
CA SER A 104 10.59 2.67 -5.38
C SER A 104 9.19 2.68 -4.77
N TYR A 105 9.08 3.09 -3.51
CA TYR A 105 7.80 3.25 -2.80
C TYR A 105 6.89 4.22 -3.54
N GLU A 106 7.42 5.38 -3.94
CA GLU A 106 6.68 6.38 -4.72
C GLU A 106 6.15 5.78 -6.04
N ARG A 107 6.99 5.08 -6.80
CA ARG A 107 6.54 4.43 -8.05
C ARG A 107 5.41 3.43 -7.81
N PHE A 108 5.53 2.56 -6.81
CA PHE A 108 4.49 1.57 -6.53
C PHE A 108 3.18 2.21 -6.08
N VAL A 109 3.24 3.25 -5.23
CA VAL A 109 2.03 3.99 -4.82
C VAL A 109 1.39 4.68 -6.02
N GLN A 110 2.16 5.33 -6.90
CA GLN A 110 1.61 5.97 -8.09
C GLN A 110 0.93 4.96 -9.02
N HIS A 111 1.55 3.80 -9.24
CA HIS A 111 0.97 2.74 -10.06
C HIS A 111 -0.32 2.19 -9.43
N PHE A 112 -0.32 1.95 -8.12
CA PHE A 112 -1.50 1.51 -7.38
C PHE A 112 -2.66 2.50 -7.45
N LEU A 113 -2.38 3.80 -7.31
CA LEU A 113 -3.39 4.84 -7.44
C LEU A 113 -3.96 4.94 -8.87
N LEU A 114 -3.13 4.73 -9.90
CA LEU A 114 -3.58 4.66 -11.29
C LEU A 114 -4.47 3.43 -11.52
N SER A 115 -4.06 2.26 -11.01
CA SER A 115 -4.83 1.03 -11.06
C SER A 115 -6.21 1.21 -10.42
N LEU A 116 -6.27 1.83 -9.22
CA LEU A 116 -7.54 2.17 -8.55
C LEU A 116 -8.39 3.15 -9.36
N ALA A 117 -7.79 4.16 -9.99
CA ALA A 117 -8.53 5.15 -10.79
C ALA A 117 -9.17 4.52 -12.03
N ASN A 118 -8.53 3.50 -12.60
CA ASN A 118 -8.99 2.80 -13.80
C ASN A 118 -9.97 1.64 -13.51
N GLN A 119 -10.29 1.36 -12.24
CA GLN A 119 -11.26 0.33 -11.87
C GLN A 119 -12.69 0.71 -12.26
N SER A 120 -13.52 -0.30 -12.53
CA SER A 120 -14.94 -0.11 -12.84
C SER A 120 -15.79 0.17 -11.59
N ASP A 121 -15.36 -0.27 -10.41
CA ASP A 121 -16.04 0.00 -9.13
C ASP A 121 -15.76 1.44 -8.65
N GLY A 122 -16.82 2.24 -8.54
CA GLY A 122 -16.73 3.64 -8.11
C GLY A 122 -16.23 3.84 -6.67
N ASP A 123 -16.42 2.88 -5.77
CA ASP A 123 -15.91 2.96 -4.40
C ASP A 123 -14.39 2.70 -4.34
N LEU A 124 -13.86 1.82 -5.21
CA LEU A 124 -12.41 1.63 -5.36
C LEU A 124 -11.74 2.87 -5.98
N GLN A 125 -12.39 3.50 -6.96
CA GLN A 125 -11.94 4.81 -7.47
C GLN A 125 -11.94 5.87 -6.36
N GLY A 126 -13.00 5.92 -5.54
CA GLY A 126 -13.10 6.81 -4.39
C GLY A 126 -12.04 6.55 -3.32
N LEU A 127 -11.64 5.29 -3.12
CA LEU A 127 -10.53 4.93 -2.23
C LEU A 127 -9.22 5.58 -2.69
N GLY A 128 -8.92 5.57 -3.99
CA GLY A 128 -7.73 6.24 -4.53
C GLY A 128 -7.67 7.73 -4.15
N LEU A 129 -8.80 8.44 -4.24
CA LEU A 129 -8.88 9.85 -3.83
C LEU A 129 -8.60 10.05 -2.34
N ARG A 130 -9.13 9.16 -1.49
CA ARG A 130 -8.91 9.21 -0.04
C ARG A 130 -7.47 8.92 0.34
N LEU A 131 -6.81 8.03 -0.39
CA LEU A 131 -5.40 7.69 -0.19
C LEU A 131 -4.47 8.84 -0.58
N ASP A 132 -4.72 9.53 -1.70
CA ASP A 132 -3.98 10.74 -2.09
C ASP A 132 -4.68 12.03 -1.63
N PHE A 133 -5.19 12.06 -0.40
CA PHE A 133 -5.85 13.26 0.14
C PHE A 133 -4.92 14.48 0.17
N SER A 134 -3.63 14.27 0.37
CA SER A 134 -2.61 15.33 0.32
C SER A 134 -2.30 15.84 -1.11
N GLU A 135 -2.83 15.17 -2.13
CA GLU A 135 -2.53 15.40 -3.56
C GLU A 135 -1.04 15.35 -3.91
N TYR A 136 -0.24 14.70 -3.07
CA TYR A 136 1.20 14.67 -3.21
C TYR A 136 1.57 13.96 -4.53
N TYR A 137 0.94 12.81 -4.78
CA TYR A 137 1.23 11.99 -5.96
C TYR A 137 0.60 12.57 -7.23
N LYS A 138 -0.62 13.11 -7.14
CA LYS A 138 -1.25 13.86 -8.25
C LYS A 138 -0.41 15.05 -8.69
N ARG A 139 0.25 15.77 -7.79
CA ARG A 139 1.09 16.91 -8.18
C ARG A 139 2.29 16.48 -9.01
N GLN A 140 2.80 15.28 -8.81
CA GLN A 140 4.01 14.79 -9.46
C GLN A 140 3.72 13.99 -10.75
N ASN A 141 2.55 13.38 -10.88
CA ASN A 141 2.19 12.56 -12.03
C ASN A 141 0.97 13.13 -12.80
N SER A 142 1.20 13.55 -14.05
CA SER A 142 0.15 14.14 -14.91
C SER A 142 -0.96 13.16 -15.27
N GLN A 143 -0.69 11.85 -15.35
CA GLN A 143 -1.71 10.83 -15.64
C GLN A 143 -2.66 10.64 -14.46
N LEU A 144 -2.16 10.72 -13.23
CA LEU A 144 -2.99 10.68 -12.02
C LEU A 144 -3.93 11.89 -11.94
N ARG A 145 -3.47 13.07 -12.38
CA ARG A 145 -4.31 14.28 -12.44
C ARG A 145 -5.51 14.09 -13.37
N THR A 146 -5.30 13.47 -14.53
CA THR A 146 -6.37 13.22 -15.51
C THR A 146 -7.29 12.11 -15.04
N SER A 147 -6.74 11.02 -14.51
CA SER A 147 -7.49 9.79 -14.20
C SER A 147 -8.36 9.94 -12.95
N MET A 148 -7.87 10.64 -11.92
CA MET A 148 -8.55 10.80 -10.63
C MET A 148 -9.44 12.07 -10.56
N THR A 149 -10.03 12.47 -11.68
CA THR A 149 -10.97 13.59 -11.73
C THR A 149 -12.38 13.16 -11.35
N PHE A 150 -13.15 14.08 -10.75
CA PHE A 150 -14.58 13.88 -10.47
C PHE A 150 -15.40 13.54 -11.74
N GLN A 151 -14.94 13.93 -12.93
CA GLN A 151 -15.62 13.63 -14.20
C GLN A 151 -15.48 12.15 -14.59
N ASN A 152 -14.29 11.56 -14.47
CA ASN A 152 -14.09 10.14 -14.77
C ASN A 152 -14.89 9.24 -13.81
N MET A 153 -15.00 9.63 -12.53
CA MET A 153 -15.79 8.86 -11.54
C MET A 153 -17.31 8.88 -11.80
N ARG A 154 -17.83 9.95 -12.41
CA ARG A 154 -19.25 10.01 -12.81
C ARG A 154 -19.56 9.08 -13.98
N HIS A 155 -18.59 8.78 -14.83
CA HIS A 155 -18.77 7.82 -15.92
C HIS A 155 -18.80 6.38 -15.41
N ALA A 156 -17.92 6.01 -14.47
CA ALA A 156 -17.93 4.68 -13.83
C ALA A 156 -19.23 4.42 -13.04
N SER A 157 -19.72 5.43 -12.30
CA SER A 157 -20.99 5.34 -11.54
C SER A 157 -22.23 5.26 -12.44
N ARG A 158 -22.14 5.74 -13.70
CA ARG A 158 -23.24 5.65 -14.68
C ARG A 158 -23.26 4.32 -15.44
N MET A 159 -22.11 3.67 -15.62
CA MET A 159 -22.01 2.37 -16.31
C MET A 159 -22.35 1.17 -15.41
N SER A 160 -22.43 1.36 -14.10
CA SER A 160 -22.84 0.34 -13.12
C SER A 160 -24.37 0.29 -12.91
N LEU A 161 -25.14 1.16 -13.57
CA LEU A 161 -26.60 1.27 -13.49
C LEU A 161 -27.33 0.91 -14.80
N LEU A 162 -26.60 0.43 -15.81
CA LEU A 162 -27.13 -0.12 -17.07
C LEU A 162 -26.78 -1.61 -17.15
#